data_AF-A0A2X4U834-F1
#
_entry.id   AF-A0A2X4U834-F1
#
_cell.length_a   1.000
_cell.length_b   1.000
_cell.length_c   1.000
_cell.angle_alpha   90.00
_cell.angle_beta   90.00
_cell.angle_gamma   90.00
#
_symmetry.space_group_name_H-M   'P 1'
#
loop_
_entity.id
_entity.type
_entity.pdbx_description
1 polymer ?
#
loop_
_entity_poly.entity_id
_entity_poly.type
_entity_poly.pdbx_seq_one_letter_code
_entity_poly.pdbx_strand_id
1 'polypeptide(L)' 'MVTPTQGSATRHSEHFGSRRWSFRCERCDHSYRTFAQTYTAAASAARANGWIVEPGPLCPGCASVAVSLGSAVALAA' A
#
# COMPACT_ATOMS: atom_id res chain seq x y z
N MET A 1 -31.16 -44.15 11.15
CA MET A 1 -29.90 -43.61 11.70
C MET A 1 -29.45 -42.50 10.77
N VAL A 2 -29.62 -41.24 11.17
CA VAL A 2 -29.23 -40.07 10.38
C VAL A 2 -27.91 -39.55 10.93
N THR A 3 -26.87 -39.54 10.11
CA THR A 3 -25.58 -38.93 10.46
C THR A 3 -25.63 -37.46 10.01
N PRO A 4 -25.41 -36.49 10.89
CA PRO A 4 -25.38 -35.09 10.48
C PRO A 4 -24.11 -34.79 9.69
N THR A 5 -24.35 -34.14 8.56
CA THR A 5 -23.45 -33.32 7.75
C THR A 5 -22.51 -32.46 8.60
N GLN A 6 -21.20 -32.60 8.40
CA GLN A 6 -20.23 -31.57 8.78
C GLN A 6 -19.67 -30.95 7.51
N GLY A 7 -20.49 -30.07 6.91
CA GLY A 7 -20.01 -29.04 6.02
C GLY A 7 -19.46 -27.88 6.85
N SER A 8 -18.47 -27.20 6.28
CA SER A 8 -18.11 -25.83 6.60
C SER A 8 -17.36 -25.60 7.92
N ALA A 9 -16.17 -26.20 8.04
CA ALA A 9 -15.10 -25.54 8.80
C ALA A 9 -14.42 -24.52 7.89
N THR A 10 -15.05 -23.35 7.71
CA THR A 10 -14.33 -22.17 7.21
C THR A 10 -13.23 -21.90 8.22
N ARG A 11 -11.99 -22.31 7.90
CA ARG A 11 -10.80 -21.94 8.66
C ARG A 11 -10.75 -20.41 8.63
N HIS A 12 -11.29 -19.78 9.68
CA HIS A 12 -10.86 -18.45 10.07
C HIS A 12 -9.42 -18.63 10.53
N SER A 13 -8.50 -18.64 9.55
CA SER A 13 -7.09 -18.44 9.79
C SER A 13 -7.00 -17.04 10.37
N GLU A 14 -7.07 -16.95 11.70
CA GLU A 14 -6.76 -15.72 12.41
C GLU A 14 -5.37 -15.31 11.95
N HIS A 15 -5.29 -14.23 11.18
CA HIS A 15 -4.04 -13.65 10.71
C HIS A 15 -3.31 -13.02 11.91
N PHE A 16 -2.86 -13.84 12.85
CA PHE A 16 -1.95 -13.47 13.93
C PHE A 16 -0.59 -13.13 13.30
N GLY A 17 -0.48 -11.96 12.69
CA GLY A 17 0.79 -11.49 12.12
C GLY A 17 0.67 -10.28 11.20
N SER A 18 -0.47 -10.07 10.53
CA SER A 18 -0.63 -8.92 9.64
C SER A 18 -1.11 -7.68 10.40
N ARG A 19 -0.29 -6.62 10.39
CA ARG A 19 -0.69 -5.29 10.88
C ARG A 19 -1.23 -4.46 9.73
N ARG A 20 -2.14 -3.54 10.04
CA ARG A 20 -2.59 -2.52 9.08
C ARG A 20 -1.54 -1.42 9.01
N TRP A 21 -1.08 -1.11 7.81
CA TRP A 21 -0.18 0.00 7.51
C TRP A 21 -0.90 1.05 6.68
N SER A 22 -0.53 2.32 6.85
CA SER A 22 -1.08 3.46 6.11
C SER A 22 0.05 4.36 5.66
N PHE A 23 0.11 4.65 4.37
CA PHE A 23 1.00 5.64 3.76
C PHE A 23 0.15 6.84 3.36
N ARG A 24 0.42 8.01 3.94
CA ARG A 24 -0.34 9.25 3.69
C ARG A 24 0.52 10.16 2.82
N CYS A 25 -0.04 10.60 1.70
CA CYS A 25 0.64 11.52 0.81
C CYS A 25 0.86 12.87 1.48
N GLU A 26 2.09 13.36 1.46
CA GLU A 26 2.45 14.64 2.08
C GLU A 26 1.80 15.86 1.40
N ARG A 27 1.37 15.74 0.15
CA ARG A 27 0.88 16.86 -0.67
C ARG A 27 -0.64 16.98 -0.76
N CYS A 28 -1.36 15.87 -0.78
CA CYS A 28 -2.81 15.86 -1.06
C CYS A 28 -3.63 15.01 -0.11
N ASP A 29 -3.02 14.53 0.98
CA ASP A 29 -3.68 13.72 2.01
C ASP A 29 -4.17 12.33 1.59
N HIS A 30 -4.10 12.02 0.29
CA HIS A 30 -4.49 10.71 -0.22
C HIS A 30 -3.72 9.61 0.52
N SER A 31 -4.37 8.48 0.78
CA SER A 31 -3.82 7.44 1.64
C SER A 31 -3.91 6.05 1.02
N TYR A 32 -2.81 5.29 1.08
CA TYR A 32 -2.80 3.87 0.73
C TYR A 32 -2.72 3.02 1.99
N ARG A 33 -3.64 2.06 2.11
CA ARG A 33 -3.75 1.17 3.27
C ARG A 33 -3.56 -0.26 2.82
N THR A 34 -2.75 -1.01 3.57
CA THR A 34 -2.49 -2.43 3.29
C THR A 34 -2.28 -3.21 4.57
N PHE A 35 -2.50 -4.52 4.51
CA PHE A 35 -2.18 -5.46 5.59
C PHE A 35 -0.86 -6.16 5.27
N ALA A 36 0.10 -6.07 6.18
CA ALA A 36 1.41 -6.69 6.01
C ALA A 36 2.06 -7.00 7.37
N GLN A 37 2.93 -8.02 7.39
CA GLN A 37 3.61 -8.42 8.62
C GLN A 37 4.68 -7.39 9.05
N THR A 38 5.36 -6.79 8.07
CA THR A 38 6.47 -5.84 8.28
C THR A 38 6.25 -4.54 7.51
N TYR A 39 6.94 -3.48 7.94
CA TYR A 39 6.97 -2.21 7.21
C TYR A 39 7.50 -2.40 5.79
N THR A 40 8.59 -3.16 5.63
CA THR A 40 9.20 -3.42 4.31
C THR A 40 8.22 -4.08 3.34
N ALA A 41 7.42 -5.04 3.82
CA ALA A 41 6.39 -5.68 2.99
C ALA A 41 5.26 -4.68 2.64
N ALA A 42 4.83 -3.86 3.60
CA ALA A 42 3.84 -2.80 3.35
C ALA A 42 4.34 -1.76 2.34
N ALA A 43 5.59 -1.32 2.48
CA ALA A 43 6.25 -0.35 1.60
C ALA A 43 6.45 -0.93 0.20
N SER A 44 6.81 -2.21 0.09
CA SER A 44 6.90 -2.90 -1.21
C SER A 44 5.55 -2.96 -1.91
N ALA A 45 4.47 -3.28 -1.17
CA ALA A 45 3.12 -3.24 -1.70
C ALA A 45 2.70 -1.83 -2.14
N ALA A 46 3.04 -0.79 -1.35
CA ALA A 46 2.77 0.60 -1.74
C ALA A 46 3.51 0.99 -3.03
N ARG A 47 4.80 0.67 -3.15
CA ARG A 47 5.61 0.93 -4.35
C ARG A 47 5.06 0.20 -5.58
N ALA A 48 4.62 -1.05 -5.42
CA ALA A 48 3.96 -1.81 -6.49
C ALA A 48 2.66 -1.15 -6.99
N ASN A 49 2.03 -0.30 -6.17
CA ASN A 49 0.86 0.50 -6.51
C ASN A 49 1.22 1.94 -6.91
N GLY A 50 2.49 2.20 -7.26
CA GLY A 50 2.95 3.49 -7.79
C GLY A 50 3.24 4.56 -6.73
N TRP A 51 3.30 4.19 -5.44
CA TRP A 51 3.67 5.13 -4.39
C TRP A 51 5.18 5.29 -4.27
N ILE A 52 5.62 6.54 -4.08
CA ILE A 52 6.92 6.81 -3.47
C ILE A 52 6.70 6.70 -1.96
N VAL A 53 7.60 6.01 -1.26
CA VAL A 53 7.49 5.79 0.20
C VAL A 53 8.56 6.58 0.96
N GLU A 54 9.78 6.65 0.43
CA GLU A 54 10.92 7.37 1.02
C GLU A 54 11.46 8.35 -0.05
N PRO A 55 11.96 9.54 0.34
CA PRO A 55 12.11 10.05 1.71
C PRO A 55 10.80 10.59 2.34
N GLY A 56 9.73 10.74 1.55
CA GLY A 56 8.42 11.20 2.01
C GLY A 56 7.32 10.57 1.16
N PRO A 57 6.24 10.01 1.73
CA PRO A 57 5.25 9.29 0.92
C PRO A 57 4.53 10.22 -0.07
N LEU A 58 4.54 9.86 -1.35
CA LEU A 58 3.76 10.55 -2.40
C LEU A 58 2.85 9.56 -3.10
N CYS A 59 1.60 9.95 -3.29
CA CYS A 59 0.67 9.18 -4.11
C CYS A 59 1.09 9.23 -5.58
N PRO A 60 0.63 8.28 -6.41
CA PRO A 60 0.99 8.22 -7.83
C PRO A 60 0.74 9.55 -8.56
N GLY A 61 -0.38 10.22 -8.28
CA GLY A 61 -0.72 11.51 -8.90
C GLY A 61 0.26 12.63 -8.55
N CYS A 62 0.62 12.78 -7.26
CA CYS A 62 1.58 13.81 -6.85
C CYS A 62 3.01 13.49 -7.29
N ALA A 63 3.38 12.20 -7.32
CA ALA A 63 4.67 11.76 -7.85
C ALA A 63 4.82 12.11 -9.34
N SER A 64 3.79 11.88 -10.16
CA SER A 64 3.83 12.22 -11.58
C SER A 64 4.01 13.72 -11.82
N VAL A 65 3.31 14.57 -11.06
CA VAL A 65 3.45 16.04 -11.19
C VAL A 65 4.85 16.51 -10.80
N ALA A 66 5.46 15.92 -9.76
CA ALA A 66 6.81 16.25 -9.34
C ALA A 66 7.85 15.91 -10.42
N VAL A 67 7.70 14.78 -11.12
CA VAL A 67 8.56 14.40 -12.24
C VAL A 67 8.42 15.37 -13.42
N SER A 68 7.20 15.83 -13.73
CA SER A 68 6.99 16.82 -14.79
C SER A 68 7.65 18.17 -14.47
N LEU A 69 7.62 18.61 -13.21
CA LEU A 69 8.29 19.84 -12.77
C LEU A 69 9.82 19.70 -12.79
N GLY A 70 10.36 18.56 -12.37
CA GLY A 70 11.81 18.30 -12.42
C GLY A 70 12.35 18.19 -13.85
N SER A 71 11.58 17.57 -14.75
CA SER A 71 11.96 17.45 -16.17
C SER A 71 11.88 18.80 -16.90
N ALA A 72 10.94 19.67 -16.54
CA ALA A 72 10.86 21.02 -17.09
C ALA A 72 12.05 21.90 -16.68
N VAL A 73 12.54 21.77 -15.44
CA VAL A 73 13.75 22.48 -14.98
C VAL A 73 15.01 21.97 -15.69
N ALA A 74 15.13 20.65 -15.92
CA ALA A 74 16.28 20.06 -16.59
C ALA A 74 16.38 20.41 -18.10
N LEU A 75 15.27 20.79 -18.74
CA LEU A 75 15.24 21.23 -20.14
C LEU A 75 15.41 22.75 -20.32
N ALA A 76 15.40 23.51 -19.22
CA ALA A 76 15.52 24.96 -19.23
C ALA A 76 16.90 25.48 -18.76
N ALA A 77 17.86 24.58 -18.49
CA ALA A 77 19.24 24.88 -18.09
C ALA A 77 20.22 24.47 -19.19
#